data_AF-A0A963WVH1-F1
#
_entry.id   AF-A0A963WVH1-F1
#
_cell.length_a   1.000
_cell.length_b   1.000
_cell.length_c   1.000
_cell.angle_alpha   90.00
_cell.angle_beta   90.00
_cell.angle_gamma   90.00
#
_symmetry.space_group_name_H-M   'P 1'
#
loop_
_entity.id
_entity.type
_entity.pdbx_description
1 polymer ?
#
loop_
_entity_poly.entity_id
_entity_poly.type
_entity_poly.pdbx_seq_one_letter_code
_entity_poly.pdbx_strand_id
1 'polypeptide(L)' 'TFTPPLTRELGRRNAIEPIIGHTKADGLLERNHLKGAAGDAINAILVAAGHNLRLLIAWFAALLRAICSLWLLPEPALAR' A
#
# COMPACT_ATOMS: atom_id res chain seq x y z
N THR A 1 27.15 -6.15 17.67
CA THR A 1 26.70 -6.11 16.26
C THR A 1 25.50 -7.03 16.13
N PHE A 2 24.36 -6.54 15.60
CA PHE A 2 23.18 -7.38 15.41
C PHE A 2 23.47 -8.53 14.44
N THR A 3 22.87 -9.70 14.68
CA THR A 3 23.05 -10.85 13.78
C THR A 3 22.35 -10.59 12.43
N PRO A 4 22.83 -11.14 11.31
CA PRO A 4 22.22 -10.93 10.00
C PRO A 4 20.70 -11.19 9.92
N PRO A 5 20.15 -12.22 10.62
CA PRO A 5 18.70 -12.42 10.68
C PRO A 5 17.95 -11.31 11.43
N LEU A 6 18.54 -10.78 12.50
CA LEU A 6 17.95 -9.72 13.33
C LEU A 6 17.91 -8.39 12.58
N THR A 7 18.97 -8.06 11.84
CA THR A 7 18.99 -6.86 10.97
C THR A 7 17.93 -6.92 9.87
N ARG A 8 17.70 -8.10 9.27
CA ARG A 8 16.66 -8.29 8.25
C ARG A 8 15.25 -8.10 8.83
N GLU A 9 14.99 -8.65 10.01
CA GLU A 9 13.71 -8.50 10.70
C GLU A 9 13.45 -7.05 11.11
N LEU A 10 14.46 -6.35 11.65
CA LEU A 10 14.37 -4.93 11.97
C LEU A 10 14.08 -4.08 10.71
N GLY A 11 14.73 -4.38 9.59
CA GLY A 11 14.44 -3.71 8.31
C GLY A 11 12.99 -3.88 7.84
N ARG A 12 12.43 -5.08 8.01
CA ARG A 12 11.00 -5.34 7.71
C ARG A 12 10.08 -4.54 8.64
N ARG A 13 10.37 -4.50 9.93
CA ARG A 13 9.58 -3.74 10.92
C ARG A 13 9.61 -2.24 10.65
N ASN A 14 10.80 -1.69 10.35
CA ASN A 14 10.95 -0.27 10.01
C ASN A 14 10.13 0.14 8.78
N ALA A 15 9.92 -0.78 7.82
CA ALA A 15 9.05 -0.53 6.67
C ALA A 15 7.55 -0.64 7.01
N ILE A 16 7.17 -1.41 8.04
CA ILE A 16 5.78 -1.68 8.43
C ILE A 16 5.26 -0.63 9.43
N GLU A 17 6.10 -0.18 10.37
CA GLU A 17 5.75 0.86 11.36
C GLU A 17 5.11 2.12 10.77
N PRO A 18 5.64 2.75 9.70
CA PRO A 18 5.01 3.91 9.09
C PRO A 18 3.64 3.57 8.47
N ILE A 19 3.49 2.37 7.89
CA ILE A 19 2.22 1.89 7.33
C ILE A 19 1.19 1.72 8.45
N ILE A 20 1.56 1.14 9.59
CA ILE A 20 0.69 1.02 10.76
C ILE A 20 0.32 2.41 11.29
N GLY A 21 1.27 3.35 11.36
CA GLY A 21 1.02 4.74 11.77
C GLY A 21 0.01 5.44 10.87
N HIS A 22 0.19 5.36 9.55
CA HIS A 22 -0.78 5.91 8.57
C HIS A 22 -2.12 5.20 8.66
N THR A 23 -2.13 3.89 8.89
CA THR A 23 -3.36 3.10 9.03
C THR A 23 -4.16 3.47 10.28
N LYS A 24 -3.47 3.90 11.35
CA LYS A 24 -4.12 4.44 12.57
C LYS A 24 -4.64 5.86 12.36
N ALA A 25 -3.80 6.75 11.83
CA ALA A 25 -4.12 8.18 11.71
C ALA A 25 -5.05 8.50 10.53
N ASP A 26 -4.72 8.00 9.33
CA ASP A 26 -5.45 8.27 8.09
C ASP A 26 -6.37 7.11 7.69
N GLY A 27 -6.06 5.90 8.15
CA GLY A 27 -6.93 4.75 8.00
C GLY A 27 -8.09 4.80 8.99
N LEU A 28 -9.22 4.19 8.62
CA LEU A 28 -10.42 4.12 9.47
C LEU A 28 -10.24 3.18 10.69
N LEU A 29 -9.00 2.83 11.06
CA LEU A 29 -8.72 1.88 12.13
C LEU A 29 -9.17 2.41 13.49
N GLU A 30 -9.01 3.71 13.74
CA GLU A 30 -9.50 4.38 14.95
C GLU A 30 -11.01 4.69 14.90
N ARG A 31 -11.64 4.58 13.74
CA ARG A 31 -13.08 4.80 13.53
C ARG A 31 -13.84 3.48 13.49
N ASN A 32 -13.62 2.63 14.49
CA ASN A 32 -14.37 1.38 14.58
C ASN A 32 -15.81 1.66 15.03
N HIS A 33 -16.78 1.34 14.17
CA HIS A 33 -18.21 1.43 14.48
C HIS A 33 -18.80 0.09 14.96
N LEU A 34 -18.01 -0.98 14.98
CA LEU A 34 -18.38 -2.30 15.46
C LEU A 34 -18.16 -2.41 16.97
N LYS A 35 -19.04 -3.13 17.66
CA LYS A 35 -19.03 -3.22 19.12
C LYS A 35 -18.08 -4.31 19.62
N GLY A 36 -17.19 -3.94 20.55
CA GLY A 36 -16.35 -4.86 21.32
C GLY A 36 -15.19 -5.46 20.54
N ALA A 37 -14.40 -6.30 21.22
CA ALA A 37 -13.13 -6.82 20.71
C ALA A 37 -13.24 -7.62 19.40
N ALA A 38 -14.36 -8.32 19.19
CA ALA A 38 -14.63 -9.00 17.92
C ALA A 38 -14.79 -7.99 16.77
N GLY A 39 -15.46 -6.86 17.03
CA GLY A 39 -15.58 -5.75 16.09
C GLY A 39 -14.24 -5.10 15.78
N ASP A 40 -13.39 -4.90 16.79
CA ASP A 40 -12.04 -4.33 16.61
C ASP A 40 -11.18 -5.21 15.69
N ALA A 41 -11.22 -6.53 15.90
CA ALA A 41 -10.51 -7.49 15.05
C ALA A 41 -10.99 -7.43 13.59
N ILE A 42 -12.31 -7.36 13.38
CA ILE A 42 -12.91 -7.25 12.04
C ILE A 42 -12.50 -5.92 11.39
N ASN A 43 -12.56 -4.80 12.11
CA ASN A 43 -12.16 -3.50 11.60
C ASN A 43 -10.68 -3.50 11.18
N ALA A 44 -9.80 -4.09 11.98
CA ALA A 44 -8.38 -4.21 11.65
C ALA A 44 -8.14 -4.97 10.34
N ILE A 45 -8.83 -6.10 10.14
CA ILE A 45 -8.73 -6.89 8.90
C ILE A 45 -9.25 -6.09 7.70
N LEU A 46 -10.41 -5.45 7.82
CA LEU A 46 -11.02 -4.67 6.73
C LEU A 46 -10.16 -3.47 6.34
N VAL A 47 -9.60 -2.76 7.32
CA VAL A 47 -8.70 -1.63 7.06
C VAL A 47 -7.43 -2.09 6.36
N ALA A 48 -6.83 -3.21 6.79
CA ALA A 48 -5.66 -3.80 6.12
C ALA A 48 -5.99 -4.22 4.68
N ALA A 49 -7.13 -4.88 4.45
CA ALA A 49 -7.60 -5.23 3.12
C ALA A 49 -7.80 -3.99 2.24
N GLY A 50 -8.44 -2.95 2.76
CA GLY A 50 -8.64 -1.68 2.06
C GLY A 50 -7.31 -0.97 1.71
N HIS A 51 -6.29 -1.07 2.56
CA HIS A 51 -4.95 -0.58 2.24
C HIS A 51 -4.35 -1.32 1.03
N ASN A 52 -4.40 -2.65 1.03
CA ASN A 52 -3.92 -3.46 -0.09
C ASN A 52 -4.67 -3.18 -1.40
N LEU A 53 -5.99 -3.00 -1.34
CA LEU A 53 -6.80 -2.64 -2.51
C LEU A 53 -6.40 -1.28 -3.09
N ARG A 54 -6.12 -0.27 -2.26
CA ARG A 54 -5.63 1.04 -2.72
C ARG A 54 -4.29 0.94 -3.45
N LEU A 55 -3.36 0.12 -2.93
CA LEU A 55 -2.10 -0.14 -3.63
C LEU A 55 -2.33 -0.80 -4.98
N LEU A 56 -3.20 -1.82 -5.05
CA LEU A 56 -3.51 -2.50 -6.29
C LEU A 56 -4.12 -1.55 -7.35
N ILE A 57 -5.05 -0.68 -6.94
CA ILE A 57 -5.64 0.32 -7.83
C ILE A 57 -4.57 1.31 -8.32
N ALA A 58 -3.67 1.76 -7.45
CA ALA A 58 -2.57 2.65 -7.85
C ALA A 58 -1.64 1.99 -8.88
N TRP A 59 -1.34 0.70 -8.69
CA TRP A 59 -0.57 -0.10 -9.65
C TRP A 59 -1.28 -0.22 -10.99
N PHE A 60 -2.58 -0.57 -11.01
CA PHE A 60 -3.34 -0.64 -12.24
C PHE A 60 -3.42 0.72 -12.94
N ALA A 61 -3.60 1.82 -12.21
CA ALA A 61 -3.60 3.16 -12.78
C ALA A 61 -2.24 3.51 -13.41
N ALA A 62 -1.13 3.14 -12.78
CA ALA A 62 0.21 3.32 -13.34
C ALA A 62 0.42 2.49 -14.62
N LEU A 63 -0.02 1.23 -14.61
CA LEU A 63 0.03 0.35 -15.77
C LEU A 63 -0.79 0.91 -16.93
N LEU A 64 -2.02 1.35 -16.67
CA LEU A 64 -2.88 1.97 -17.69
C LEU A 64 -2.25 3.23 -18.28
N ARG A 65 -1.64 4.08 -17.44
CA ARG A 65 -0.89 5.25 -17.93
C ARG A 65 0.28 4.86 -18.83
N ALA A 66 1.05 3.84 -18.46
CA ALA A 66 2.17 3.35 -19.26
C ALA A 66 1.70 2.82 -20.63
N ILE A 67 0.62 2.03 -20.64
CA ILE A 67 -0.02 1.55 -21.86
C ILE A 67 -0.47 2.75 -22.69
N CYS A 68 -1.29 3.66 -22.13
CA CYS A 68 -1.74 4.85 -22.83
C CYS A 68 -0.58 5.65 -23.41
N SER A 69 0.49 5.90 -22.66
CA SER A 69 1.66 6.63 -23.20
C SER A 69 2.30 5.94 -24.41
N LEU A 70 2.39 4.61 -24.40
CA LEU A 70 2.92 3.86 -25.54
C LEU A 70 2.02 3.99 -26.78
N TRP A 71 0.69 4.04 -26.58
CA TRP A 71 -0.29 4.18 -27.66
C TRP A 71 -0.53 5.63 -28.12
N LEU A 72 -0.29 6.62 -27.26
CA LEU A 72 -0.58 8.05 -27.50
C LEU A 72 0.66 8.88 -27.87
N LEU A 73 1.88 8.35 -27.69
CA LEU A 73 3.07 8.97 -28.24
C LEU A 73 3.00 8.83 -29.77
N PRO A 74 3.00 9.92 -30.56
CA PRO A 74 3.27 9.80 -31.98
C PRO A 74 4.63 9.13 -32.14
N GLU A 75 4.75 8.24 -33.13
CA GLU A 75 6.02 7.61 -33.53
C GLU A 75 7.18 8.55 -33.23
N PRO A 76 8.24 8.09 -32.53
CA PRO A 76 9.39 8.95 -32.31
C PRO A 76 9.76 9.50 -33.69
N ALA A 77 10.03 10.80 -33.76
CA ALA A 77 10.52 11.49 -34.94
C ALA A 77 11.91 10.92 -35.34
N LEU A 78 11.95 9.62 -35.63
CA LEU A 78 13.03 8.77 -36.08
C LEU A 78 12.95 8.71 -37.62
N ALA A 79 12.63 9.84 -38.21
CA ALA A 79 12.71 10.12 -39.63
C ALA A 79 13.28 11.53 -39.79
N ARG A 80 14.49 11.74 -39.27
CA ARG A 80 15.52 12.69 -39.74
C ARG A 80 16.84 12.42 -39.05
#